data_AF-A0A953QA32-F1
#
_entry.id   AF-A0A953QA32-F1
#
_cell.length_a   1.000
_cell.length_b   1.000
_cell.length_c   1.000
_cell.angle_alpha   90.00
_cell.angle_beta   90.00
_cell.angle_gamma   90.00
#
_symmetry.space_group_name_H-M   'P 1'
#
loop_
_entity.id
_entity.type
_entity.pdbx_description
1 polymer ?
#
loop_
_entity_poly.entity_id
_entity_poly.type
_entity_poly.pdbx_seq_one_letter_code
_entity_poly.pdbx_strand_id
1 'polypeptide(L)'
;PNDGDGGTWIAANECGIALALLNWNDIAPPGKAVKTRSRGRVIPALIDSRSLWDLHAVFSVSNFTGMLPFRLVGVFPSEREIWEWRWDSTHLEFQVHAWKSRHWFSSSLSDDRAESLRGLACRDAQRESDAGSVPWLRRLHASHGGGPGPFSLCVHREDVKTLSYSEVMVTPGQVQIGHFRGSPCTMAQIHPIEIERADCLDPAV
;
A
#
# COMPACT_ATOMS: atom_id res chain seq x y z
N PRO A 1 10.07 0.81 5.36
CA PRO A 1 11.20 0.53 4.44
C PRO A 1 11.64 1.83 3.75
N ASN A 2 12.90 2.24 3.84
CA ASN A 2 13.36 3.49 3.23
C ASN A 2 13.61 3.32 1.73
N ASP A 3 13.17 4.25 0.89
CA ASP A 3 13.34 4.24 -0.57
C ASP A 3 14.74 4.69 -1.05
N GLY A 4 15.65 5.02 -0.12
CA GLY A 4 17.00 5.53 -0.40
C GLY A 4 17.11 7.05 -0.40
N ASP A 5 15.98 7.75 -0.59
CA ASP A 5 15.89 9.23 -0.63
C ASP A 5 15.18 9.80 0.61
N GLY A 6 15.08 8.99 1.70
CA GLY A 6 14.40 9.38 2.92
C GLY A 6 12.89 9.13 2.93
N GLY A 7 12.34 8.49 1.89
CA GLY A 7 10.91 8.18 1.77
C GLY A 7 10.55 6.75 2.16
N THR A 8 9.27 6.44 2.25
CA THR A 8 8.76 5.07 2.44
C THR A 8 7.53 4.82 1.58
N TRP A 9 7.28 3.55 1.28
CA TRP A 9 6.13 3.09 0.48
C TRP A 9 5.04 2.44 1.33
N ILE A 10 5.36 2.14 2.59
CA ILE A 10 4.42 1.56 3.55
C ILE A 10 4.84 1.98 4.97
N ALA A 11 3.86 2.27 5.82
CA ALA A 11 4.07 2.51 7.25
C ALA A 11 2.79 2.22 8.05
N ALA A 12 2.96 2.06 9.36
CA ALA A 12 1.87 2.06 10.32
C ALA A 12 2.31 2.82 11.57
N ASN A 13 1.36 3.40 12.30
CA ASN A 13 1.60 4.16 13.54
C ASN A 13 0.93 3.52 14.76
N GLU A 14 1.17 4.07 15.94
CA GLU A 14 0.63 3.59 17.23
C GLU A 14 -0.90 3.67 17.30
N CYS A 15 -1.56 4.51 16.50
CA CYS A 15 -3.02 4.57 16.45
C CYS A 15 -3.63 3.38 15.67
N GLY A 16 -2.79 2.59 14.99
CA GLY A 16 -3.21 1.49 14.14
C GLY A 16 -3.53 1.90 12.70
N ILE A 17 -3.24 3.15 12.32
CA ILE A 17 -3.37 3.62 10.94
C ILE A 17 -2.26 2.99 10.12
N ALA A 18 -2.61 2.39 8.98
CA ALA A 18 -1.65 1.83 8.03
C ALA A 18 -1.79 2.51 6.67
N LEU A 19 -0.66 2.96 6.11
CA LEU A 19 -0.59 3.65 4.82
C LEU A 19 0.27 2.86 3.85
N ALA A 20 -0.19 2.72 2.60
CA ALA A 20 0.56 2.14 1.50
C ALA A 20 0.45 3.01 0.26
N LEU A 21 1.58 3.30 -0.37
CA LEU A 21 1.65 4.11 -1.58
C LEU A 21 1.85 3.21 -2.80
N LEU A 22 1.05 3.43 -3.83
CA LEU A 22 1.17 2.79 -5.13
C LEU A 22 1.49 3.82 -6.21
N ASN A 23 2.21 3.38 -7.23
CA ASN A 23 2.32 4.13 -8.46
C ASN A 23 0.96 4.18 -9.16
N TRP A 24 0.75 5.23 -9.96
CA TRP A 24 -0.35 5.30 -10.92
C TRP A 24 0.23 5.54 -12.32
N ASN A 25 0.67 4.46 -12.95
CA ASN A 25 1.51 4.50 -14.16
C ASN A 25 0.70 4.77 -15.44
N ASP A 26 -0.58 4.45 -15.45
CA ASP A 26 -1.45 4.65 -16.62
C ASP A 26 -1.89 6.12 -16.78
N ILE A 27 -1.62 6.96 -15.78
CA ILE A 27 -1.82 8.41 -15.86
C ILE A 27 -0.55 9.07 -16.38
N ALA A 28 -0.64 9.66 -17.57
CA ALA A 28 0.41 10.51 -18.11
C ALA A 28 0.35 11.89 -17.43
N PRO A 29 1.44 12.36 -16.81
CA PRO A 29 1.48 13.72 -16.29
C PRO A 29 1.38 14.73 -17.46
N PRO A 30 0.79 15.91 -17.25
CA PRO A 30 0.63 16.90 -18.31
C PRO A 30 2.00 17.40 -18.80
N GLY A 31 2.25 17.27 -20.10
CA GLY A 31 3.45 17.78 -20.78
C GLY A 31 4.77 17.12 -20.34
N LYS A 32 5.86 17.91 -20.33
CA LYS A 32 7.18 17.48 -19.84
C LYS A 32 7.31 17.73 -18.32
N ALA A 33 6.33 17.33 -17.52
CA ALA A 33 6.41 17.51 -16.08
C ALA A 33 7.71 16.85 -15.55
N VAL A 34 8.68 17.66 -15.15
CA VAL A 34 9.94 17.17 -14.61
C VAL A 34 9.67 16.76 -13.18
N LYS A 35 9.94 15.49 -12.85
CA LYS A 35 9.89 15.00 -11.47
C LYS A 35 10.93 15.76 -10.64
N THR A 36 10.48 16.60 -9.73
CA THR A 36 11.34 17.34 -8.79
C THR A 36 11.21 16.84 -7.35
N ARG A 37 10.17 16.04 -7.05
CA ARG A 37 9.90 15.51 -5.70
C ARG A 37 9.60 14.00 -5.75
N SER A 38 10.08 13.27 -4.75
CA SER A 38 9.79 11.84 -4.59
C SER A 38 8.41 11.63 -3.95
N ARG A 39 7.68 10.62 -4.45
CA ARG A 39 6.43 10.12 -3.82
C ARG A 39 6.67 9.52 -2.45
N GLY A 40 7.88 9.00 -2.18
CA GLY A 40 8.22 8.43 -0.87
C GLY A 40 8.11 9.42 0.29
N ARG A 41 8.02 10.72 0.03
CA ARG A 41 7.80 11.77 1.05
C ARG A 41 6.35 11.93 1.49
N VAL A 42 5.39 11.30 0.79
CA VAL A 42 3.97 11.43 1.10
C VAL A 42 3.67 10.80 2.47
N ILE A 43 4.03 9.52 2.67
CA ILE A 43 3.76 8.82 3.93
C ILE A 43 4.44 9.50 5.14
N PRO A 44 5.73 9.87 5.11
CA PRO A 44 6.37 10.58 6.22
C PRO A 44 5.69 11.89 6.63
N ALA A 45 4.98 12.57 5.72
CA ALA A 45 4.26 13.80 6.04
C ALA A 45 2.89 13.57 6.69
N LEU A 46 2.41 12.32 6.73
CA LEU A 46 1.04 11.96 7.11
C LEU A 46 0.98 10.92 8.23
N ILE A 47 2.06 10.18 8.46
CA ILE A 47 2.02 9.00 9.32
C ILE A 47 1.83 9.33 10.81
N ASP A 48 2.08 10.57 11.21
CA ASP A 48 1.84 11.04 12.58
C ASP A 48 0.37 11.42 12.83
N SER A 49 -0.51 11.31 11.82
CA SER A 49 -1.93 11.57 11.97
C SER A 49 -2.60 10.57 12.91
N ARG A 50 -3.59 11.03 13.67
CA ARG A 50 -4.22 10.24 14.75
C ARG A 50 -5.55 9.58 14.35
N SER A 51 -6.22 10.13 13.35
CA SER A 51 -7.48 9.62 12.82
C SER A 51 -7.53 9.75 11.31
N LEU A 52 -8.54 9.12 10.71
CA LEU A 52 -8.89 9.30 9.31
C LEU A 52 -9.07 10.79 8.95
N TRP A 53 -9.79 11.54 9.78
CA TRP A 53 -10.13 12.93 9.50
C TRP A 53 -8.93 13.86 9.63
N ASP A 54 -8.08 13.63 10.62
CA ASP A 54 -6.81 14.34 10.78
C ASP A 54 -5.92 14.15 9.54
N LEU A 55 -5.74 12.89 9.11
CA LEU A 55 -4.99 12.58 7.90
C LEU A 55 -5.62 13.25 6.67
N HIS A 56 -6.93 13.15 6.51
CA HIS A 56 -7.64 13.75 5.38
C HIS A 56 -7.49 15.29 5.36
N ALA A 57 -7.51 15.94 6.52
CA ALA A 57 -7.33 17.38 6.65
C ALA A 57 -5.91 17.81 6.19
N VAL A 58 -4.87 17.10 6.66
CA VAL A 58 -3.48 17.35 6.22
C VAL A 58 -3.34 17.11 4.72
N PHE A 59 -3.94 16.03 4.22
CA PHE A 59 -3.86 15.67 2.81
C PHE A 59 -4.55 16.68 1.89
N SER A 60 -5.68 17.26 2.32
CA SER A 60 -6.48 18.23 1.55
C SER A 60 -5.76 19.56 1.31
N VAL A 61 -4.83 19.94 2.19
CA VAL A 61 -4.03 21.17 2.04
C VAL A 61 -2.60 20.91 1.56
N SER A 62 -2.26 19.64 1.32
CA SER A 62 -0.92 19.24 0.90
C SER A 62 -0.66 19.60 -0.57
N ASN A 63 0.54 20.13 -0.84
CA ASN A 63 0.98 20.41 -2.20
C ASN A 63 1.77 19.21 -2.77
N PHE A 64 1.25 18.58 -3.81
CA PHE A 64 1.88 17.46 -4.53
C PHE A 64 2.54 17.89 -5.86
N THR A 65 2.58 19.19 -6.17
CA THR A 65 3.25 19.73 -7.36
C THR A 65 4.69 19.21 -7.44
N GLY A 66 5.09 18.72 -8.63
CA GLY A 66 6.41 18.15 -8.88
C GLY A 66 6.57 16.66 -8.53
N MET A 67 5.52 16.01 -8.01
CA MET A 67 5.43 14.56 -7.85
C MET A 67 4.70 13.92 -9.03
N LEU A 68 5.18 12.74 -9.44
CA LEU A 68 4.47 11.88 -10.41
C LEU A 68 3.16 11.33 -9.83
N PRO A 69 2.19 10.92 -10.67
CA PRO A 69 0.93 10.35 -10.20
C PRO A 69 1.09 9.20 -9.22
N PHE A 70 0.16 9.12 -8.27
CA PHE A 70 0.16 8.08 -7.24
C PHE A 70 -1.23 7.84 -6.67
N ARG A 71 -1.36 6.67 -6.03
CA ARG A 71 -2.49 6.32 -5.17
C ARG A 71 -1.95 6.07 -3.76
N LEU A 72 -2.56 6.69 -2.76
CA LEU A 72 -2.29 6.40 -1.35
C LEU A 72 -3.50 5.66 -0.79
N VAL A 73 -3.29 4.46 -0.27
CA VAL A 73 -4.32 3.69 0.44
C VAL A 73 -4.08 3.82 1.93
N GLY A 74 -5.10 4.23 2.66
CA GLY A 74 -5.12 4.26 4.12
C GLY A 74 -6.15 3.28 4.67
N VAL A 75 -5.75 2.51 5.68
CA VAL A 75 -6.58 1.57 6.43
C VAL A 75 -6.71 2.07 7.85
N PHE A 76 -7.94 2.27 8.31
CA PHE A 76 -8.30 2.93 9.56
C PHE A 76 -9.14 1.98 10.43
N PRO A 77 -8.52 1.12 11.26
CA PRO A 77 -9.25 0.09 12.01
C PRO A 77 -10.20 0.64 13.08
N SER A 78 -9.91 1.81 13.65
CA SER A 78 -10.77 2.44 14.67
C SER A 78 -12.10 2.90 14.07
N GLU A 79 -12.03 3.53 12.90
CA GLU A 79 -13.17 4.04 12.12
C GLU A 79 -13.82 2.93 11.28
N ARG A 80 -13.11 1.82 11.07
CA ARG A 80 -13.47 0.74 10.15
C ARG A 80 -13.71 1.28 8.74
N GLU A 81 -12.77 2.06 8.25
CA GLU A 81 -12.81 2.63 6.91
C GLU A 81 -11.52 2.38 6.14
N ILE A 82 -11.64 2.33 4.81
CA ILE A 82 -10.49 2.32 3.90
C ILE A 82 -10.68 3.48 2.94
N TRP A 83 -9.67 4.35 2.88
CA TRP A 83 -9.67 5.50 1.98
C TRP A 83 -8.55 5.37 0.97
N GLU A 84 -8.82 5.82 -0.25
CA GLU A 84 -7.84 5.89 -1.31
C GLU A 84 -7.80 7.32 -1.83
N TRP A 85 -6.64 7.97 -1.71
CA TRP A 85 -6.39 9.26 -2.33
C TRP A 85 -5.64 9.08 -3.62
N ARG A 86 -6.02 9.83 -4.65
CA ARG A 86 -5.45 9.74 -5.98
C ARG A 86 -4.99 11.09 -6.46
N TRP A 87 -3.72 11.17 -6.85
CA TRP A 87 -3.11 12.35 -7.42
C TRP A 87 -2.75 12.07 -8.88
N ASP A 88 -3.33 12.82 -9.80
CA ASP A 88 -3.12 12.66 -11.25
C ASP A 88 -2.05 13.62 -11.83
N SER A 89 -1.35 14.38 -10.97
CA SER A 89 -0.47 15.53 -11.29
C SER A 89 -1.15 16.89 -11.41
N THR A 90 -2.47 16.94 -11.38
CA THR A 90 -3.26 18.16 -11.53
C THR A 90 -4.28 18.30 -10.41
N HIS A 91 -5.04 17.23 -10.17
CA HIS A 91 -6.10 17.18 -9.19
C HIS A 91 -5.85 16.07 -8.19
N LEU A 92 -6.36 16.33 -6.99
CA LEU A 92 -6.42 15.38 -5.92
C LEU A 92 -7.87 14.98 -5.71
N GLU A 93 -8.13 13.69 -5.80
CA GLU A 93 -9.42 13.11 -5.48
C GLU A 93 -9.27 12.05 -4.39
N PHE A 94 -10.39 11.65 -3.79
CA PHE A 94 -10.42 10.55 -2.85
C PHE A 94 -11.61 9.63 -3.12
N GLN A 95 -11.48 8.38 -2.70
CA GLN A 95 -12.50 7.36 -2.78
C GLN A 95 -12.62 6.63 -1.45
N VAL A 96 -13.85 6.49 -0.97
CA VAL A 96 -14.16 5.75 0.25
C VAL A 96 -14.53 4.32 -0.12
N HIS A 97 -13.93 3.36 0.58
CA HIS A 97 -14.13 1.94 0.36
C HIS A 97 -14.73 1.29 1.61
N ALA A 98 -15.71 0.40 1.40
CA ALA A 98 -16.27 -0.39 2.51
C ALA A 98 -15.19 -1.22 3.21
N TRP A 99 -15.34 -1.41 4.54
CA TRP A 99 -14.50 -2.25 5.41
C TRP A 99 -14.54 -3.74 5.05
N LYS A 100 -13.91 -4.08 3.94
CA LYS A 100 -13.82 -5.43 3.38
C LYS A 100 -12.46 -5.58 2.72
N SER A 101 -11.94 -6.81 2.74
CA SER A 101 -10.68 -7.14 2.09
C SER A 101 -10.71 -6.76 0.60
N ARG A 102 -9.66 -6.08 0.16
CA ARG A 102 -9.49 -5.54 -1.20
C ARG A 102 -8.03 -5.60 -1.58
N HIS A 103 -7.77 -5.49 -2.88
CA HIS A 103 -6.43 -5.43 -3.43
C HIS A 103 -6.30 -4.20 -4.32
N TRP A 104 -5.11 -3.62 -4.34
CA TRP A 104 -4.71 -2.56 -5.26
C TRP A 104 -3.44 -3.01 -5.95
N PHE A 105 -3.35 -2.79 -7.27
CA PHE A 105 -2.22 -3.26 -8.06
C PHE A 105 -1.68 -2.14 -8.95
N SER A 106 -0.35 -2.05 -9.03
CA SER A 106 0.31 -1.21 -10.03
C SER A 106 1.40 -1.97 -10.75
N SER A 107 1.69 -1.58 -11.99
CA SER A 107 2.77 -2.12 -12.80
C SER A 107 3.31 -1.04 -13.72
N SER A 108 4.63 -0.97 -13.85
CA SER A 108 5.28 -0.04 -14.78
C SER A 108 4.90 -0.27 -16.25
N LEU A 109 4.25 -1.39 -16.59
CA LEU A 109 3.83 -1.72 -17.95
C LEU A 109 2.38 -1.36 -18.24
N SER A 110 1.49 -1.53 -17.26
CA SER A 110 0.06 -1.20 -17.33
C SER A 110 -0.59 -1.52 -15.99
N ASP A 111 -1.16 -0.52 -15.34
CA ASP A 111 -1.93 -0.72 -14.12
C ASP A 111 -3.22 -1.49 -14.42
N ASP A 112 -3.93 -1.18 -15.51
CA ASP A 112 -5.14 -1.90 -15.95
C ASP A 112 -4.93 -3.41 -16.10
N ARG A 113 -3.82 -3.82 -16.74
CA ARG A 113 -3.46 -5.23 -16.87
C ARG A 113 -3.08 -5.84 -15.52
N ALA A 114 -2.40 -5.09 -14.65
CA ALA A 114 -2.06 -5.56 -13.31
C ALA A 114 -3.31 -5.81 -12.47
N GLU A 115 -4.28 -4.88 -12.50
CA GLU A 115 -5.56 -5.00 -11.81
C GLU A 115 -6.36 -6.21 -12.32
N SER A 116 -6.42 -6.41 -13.64
CA SER A 116 -7.13 -7.54 -14.23
C SER A 116 -6.50 -8.90 -13.89
N LEU A 117 -5.20 -9.07 -14.16
CA LEU A 117 -4.52 -10.37 -14.04
C LEU A 117 -4.23 -10.75 -12.59
N ARG A 118 -3.76 -9.81 -11.76
CA ARG A 118 -3.57 -10.09 -10.33
C ARG A 118 -4.90 -10.20 -9.61
N GLY A 119 -5.90 -9.41 -10.01
CA GLY A 119 -7.26 -9.54 -9.51
C GLY A 119 -7.87 -10.92 -9.80
N LEU A 120 -7.60 -11.50 -10.97
CA LEU A 120 -8.00 -12.88 -11.28
C LEU A 120 -7.32 -13.88 -10.34
N ALA A 121 -5.99 -13.80 -10.19
CA ALA A 121 -5.24 -14.66 -9.28
C ALA A 121 -5.76 -14.58 -7.83
N CYS A 122 -6.07 -13.37 -7.35
CA CYS A 122 -6.69 -13.17 -6.04
C CYS A 122 -8.07 -13.82 -5.95
N ARG A 123 -8.94 -13.66 -6.96
CA ARG A 123 -10.28 -14.28 -6.96
C ARG A 123 -10.21 -15.80 -6.95
N ASP A 124 -9.23 -16.38 -7.63
CA ASP A 124 -9.04 -17.83 -7.62
C ASP A 124 -8.53 -18.31 -6.26
N ALA A 125 -7.55 -17.61 -5.67
CA ALA A 125 -7.01 -17.92 -4.34
C ALA A 125 -8.05 -17.75 -3.21
N GLN A 126 -9.08 -16.91 -3.39
CA GLN A 126 -10.19 -16.76 -2.44
C GLN A 126 -11.06 -18.03 -2.31
N ARG A 127 -10.87 -19.03 -3.17
CA ARG A 127 -11.55 -20.34 -3.08
C ARG A 127 -10.81 -21.33 -2.17
N GLU A 128 -9.61 -20.99 -1.70
CA GLU A 128 -8.85 -21.80 -0.75
C GLU A 128 -9.55 -21.82 0.63
N SER A 129 -9.41 -22.92 1.36
CA SER A 129 -10.10 -23.13 2.64
C SER A 129 -9.64 -22.21 3.77
N ASP A 130 -8.42 -21.69 3.70
CA ASP A 130 -7.82 -20.78 4.67
C ASP A 130 -7.76 -19.32 4.16
N ALA A 131 -8.58 -18.99 3.15
CA ALA A 131 -8.66 -17.64 2.59
C ALA A 131 -8.88 -16.58 3.69
N GLY A 132 -8.08 -15.51 3.64
CA GLY A 132 -8.06 -14.43 4.64
C GLY A 132 -7.13 -14.67 5.83
N SER A 133 -6.53 -15.87 5.99
CA SER A 133 -5.51 -16.09 7.01
C SER A 133 -4.15 -15.47 6.65
N VAL A 134 -3.30 -15.23 7.64
CA VAL A 134 -1.93 -14.73 7.43
C VAL A 134 -1.09 -15.70 6.56
N PRO A 135 -1.07 -17.02 6.82
CA PRO A 135 -0.37 -17.97 5.93
C PRO A 135 -0.88 -17.90 4.49
N TRP A 136 -2.20 -17.78 4.29
CA TRP A 136 -2.79 -17.63 2.97
C TRP A 136 -2.35 -16.34 2.27
N LEU A 137 -2.38 -15.19 2.95
CA LEU A 137 -1.91 -13.91 2.40
C LEU A 137 -0.44 -13.99 1.95
N ARG A 138 0.42 -14.62 2.76
CA ARG A 138 1.84 -14.80 2.42
C ARG A 138 2.02 -15.67 1.18
N ARG A 139 1.28 -16.78 1.05
CA ARG A 139 1.29 -17.63 -0.15
C ARG A 139 0.77 -16.89 -1.38
N LEU A 140 -0.31 -16.12 -1.23
CA LEU A 140 -0.87 -15.31 -2.31
C LEU A 140 0.16 -14.30 -2.83
N HIS A 141 0.82 -13.54 -1.95
CA HIS A 141 1.86 -12.59 -2.36
C HIS A 141 3.12 -13.26 -2.92
N ALA A 142 3.41 -14.51 -2.55
CA ALA A 142 4.47 -15.33 -3.13
C ALA A 142 4.08 -15.98 -4.48
N SER A 143 2.82 -15.89 -4.89
CA SER A 143 2.32 -16.59 -6.07
C SER A 143 2.79 -15.97 -7.39
N HIS A 144 3.05 -16.85 -8.35
CA HIS A 144 3.30 -16.50 -9.74
C HIS A 144 2.06 -16.70 -10.64
N GLY A 145 0.98 -17.31 -10.13
CA GLY A 145 -0.18 -17.68 -10.95
C GLY A 145 0.22 -18.49 -12.19
N GLY A 146 -0.11 -17.98 -13.38
CA GLY A 146 0.23 -18.57 -14.68
C GLY A 146 1.70 -18.47 -15.11
N GLY A 147 2.60 -18.00 -14.24
CA GLY A 147 4.05 -18.00 -14.46
C GLY A 147 4.74 -16.74 -13.92
N PRO A 148 6.07 -16.77 -13.72
CA PRO A 148 6.85 -15.63 -13.21
C PRO A 148 6.95 -14.53 -14.28
N GLY A 149 5.89 -13.74 -14.43
CA GLY A 149 5.78 -12.68 -15.42
C GLY A 149 5.53 -11.30 -14.79
N PRO A 150 5.51 -10.22 -15.59
CA PRO A 150 5.39 -8.84 -15.10
C PRO A 150 4.07 -8.55 -14.39
N PHE A 151 3.04 -9.37 -14.61
CA PHE A 151 1.71 -9.23 -14.01
C PHE A 151 1.41 -10.28 -12.94
N SER A 152 2.39 -11.09 -12.54
CA SER A 152 2.26 -11.93 -11.35
C SER A 152 2.29 -11.08 -10.06
N LEU A 153 1.86 -11.63 -8.92
CA LEU A 153 1.97 -10.95 -7.63
C LEU A 153 3.42 -10.89 -7.17
N CYS A 154 4.12 -12.04 -7.21
CA CYS A 154 5.57 -12.09 -7.05
C CYS A 154 6.25 -11.95 -8.41
N VAL A 155 6.59 -10.72 -8.80
CA VAL A 155 7.17 -10.42 -10.12
C VAL A 155 8.59 -10.95 -10.22
N HIS A 156 8.89 -11.65 -11.32
CA HIS A 156 10.23 -11.97 -11.77
C HIS A 156 10.27 -11.73 -13.29
N ARG A 157 11.18 -10.88 -13.74
CA ARG A 157 11.57 -10.69 -15.14
C ARG A 157 13.07 -10.40 -15.17
N GLU A 158 13.68 -10.43 -16.35
CA GLU A 158 15.13 -10.34 -16.52
C GLU A 158 15.73 -9.08 -15.85
N ASP A 159 14.99 -7.96 -15.88
CA ASP A 159 15.41 -6.65 -15.40
C ASP A 159 14.73 -6.20 -14.08
N VAL A 160 13.62 -6.83 -13.67
CA VAL A 160 12.85 -6.43 -12.47
C VAL A 160 12.33 -7.64 -11.72
N LYS A 161 12.35 -7.56 -10.40
CA LYS A 161 11.69 -8.53 -9.52
C LYS A 161 11.02 -7.82 -8.35
N THR A 162 10.14 -8.52 -7.65
CA THR A 162 9.65 -8.05 -6.35
C THR A 162 10.85 -7.91 -5.40
N LEU A 163 11.12 -6.68 -4.95
CA LEU A 163 12.30 -6.37 -4.13
C LEU A 163 12.07 -6.60 -2.63
N SER A 164 10.82 -6.57 -2.20
CA SER A 164 10.48 -6.73 -0.80
C SER A 164 9.04 -7.15 -0.61
N TYR A 165 8.78 -7.73 0.55
CA TYR A 165 7.47 -7.95 1.11
C TYR A 165 7.38 -7.23 2.46
N SER A 166 6.25 -6.58 2.73
CA SER A 166 5.97 -5.99 4.04
C SER A 166 4.55 -6.36 4.44
N GLU A 167 4.36 -6.63 5.73
CA GLU A 167 3.09 -7.04 6.31
C GLU A 167 2.83 -6.18 7.54
N VAL A 168 1.60 -5.68 7.68
CA VAL A 168 1.16 -4.94 8.85
C VAL A 168 0.03 -5.73 9.50
N MET A 169 0.12 -5.97 10.80
CA MET A 169 -0.94 -6.56 11.60
C MET A 169 -1.33 -5.58 12.70
N VAL A 170 -2.61 -5.25 12.76
CA VAL A 170 -3.19 -4.37 13.78
C VAL A 170 -4.19 -5.16 14.60
N THR A 171 -4.05 -5.12 15.92
CA THR A 171 -4.98 -5.71 16.88
C THR A 171 -5.48 -4.62 17.83
N PRO A 172 -6.38 -4.92 18.79
CA PRO A 172 -6.74 -3.95 19.82
C PRO A 172 -5.55 -3.47 20.68
N GLY A 173 -4.54 -4.30 20.93
CA GLY A 173 -3.44 -3.98 21.86
C GLY A 173 -2.12 -3.59 21.22
N GLN A 174 -1.90 -3.93 19.95
CA GLN A 174 -0.59 -3.72 19.32
C GLN A 174 -0.67 -3.54 17.81
N VAL A 175 0.37 -2.91 17.28
CA VAL A 175 0.65 -2.76 15.85
C VAL A 175 1.99 -3.43 15.56
N GLN A 176 1.99 -4.35 14.60
CA GLN A 176 3.18 -5.06 14.16
C GLN A 176 3.46 -4.76 12.69
N ILE A 177 4.74 -4.55 12.36
CA ILE A 177 5.22 -4.47 10.98
C ILE A 177 6.36 -5.46 10.75
N GLY A 178 6.14 -6.39 9.83
CA GLY A 178 7.17 -7.26 9.29
C GLY A 178 7.71 -6.72 7.97
N HIS A 179 9.02 -6.82 7.76
CA HIS A 179 9.63 -6.50 6.47
C HIS A 179 10.65 -7.58 6.06
N PHE A 180 10.52 -8.05 4.82
CA PHE A 180 11.46 -8.97 4.19
C PHE A 180 12.04 -8.32 2.93
N ARG A 181 13.37 -8.26 2.85
CA ARG A 181 14.09 -7.81 1.65
C ARG A 181 14.34 -9.01 0.74
N GLY A 182 13.56 -9.10 -0.32
CA GLY A 182 13.61 -10.17 -1.31
C GLY A 182 12.22 -10.47 -1.89
N SER A 183 12.20 -11.35 -2.89
CA SER A 183 10.95 -11.86 -3.45
C SER A 183 10.22 -12.71 -2.39
N PRO A 184 8.91 -12.52 -2.15
CA PRO A 184 8.16 -13.30 -1.17
C PRO A 184 8.17 -14.80 -1.44
N CYS A 185 8.37 -15.26 -2.69
CA CYS A 185 8.52 -16.68 -3.01
C CYS A 185 9.78 -17.35 -2.44
N THR A 186 10.77 -16.57 -2.01
CA THR A 186 11.97 -17.08 -1.32
C THR A 186 11.98 -16.71 0.17
N MET A 187 10.87 -16.18 0.68
CA MET A 187 10.76 -15.76 2.07
C MET A 187 10.61 -16.99 2.97
N ALA A 188 11.58 -17.22 3.84
CA ALA A 188 11.50 -18.27 4.86
C ALA A 188 10.77 -17.79 6.12
N GLN A 189 11.13 -16.61 6.61
CA GLN A 189 10.57 -15.99 7.82
C GLN A 189 10.54 -14.47 7.69
N ILE A 190 9.69 -13.84 8.50
CA ILE A 190 9.62 -12.40 8.69
C ILE A 190 9.66 -12.13 10.20
N HIS A 191 10.52 -11.19 10.62
CA HIS A 191 10.62 -10.78 12.01
C HIS A 191 9.90 -9.44 12.16
N PRO A 192 8.70 -9.42 12.77
CA PRO A 192 8.00 -8.16 12.96
C PRO A 192 8.64 -7.34 14.09
N ILE A 193 8.57 -6.03 13.93
CA ILE A 193 8.72 -5.07 15.02
C ILE A 193 7.32 -4.74 15.53
N GLU A 194 7.18 -4.62 16.85
CA GLU A 194 5.91 -4.37 17.53
C GLU A 194 5.97 -3.07 18.32
N ILE A 195 4.86 -2.35 18.32
CA ILE A 195 4.58 -1.24 19.23
C ILE A 195 3.22 -1.43 19.87
N GLU A 196 3.06 -0.89 21.08
CA GLU A 196 1.78 -0.86 21.78
C GLU A 196 0.81 0.07 21.04
N ARG A 197 -0.46 -0.30 20.98
CA ARG A 197 -1.48 0.53 20.33
C ARG A 197 -1.95 1.62 21.30
N ALA A 198 -1.91 2.87 20.84
CA ALA A 198 -2.41 4.01 21.58
C ALA A 198 -3.91 4.18 21.36
N ASP A 199 -4.61 4.63 22.40
CA ASP A 199 -6.00 5.08 22.31
C ASP A 199 -6.07 6.45 21.63
N CYS A 200 -6.09 6.44 20.30
CA CYS A 200 -6.19 7.64 19.46
C CYS A 200 -7.64 7.96 19.04
N LEU A 201 -8.64 7.66 19.89
CA LEU A 201 -10.02 8.01 19.59
C LEU A 201 -10.15 9.51 19.30
N ASP A 202 -10.89 9.85 18.25
CA ASP A 202 -11.25 11.23 17.96
C ASP A 202 -12.01 11.79 19.17
N PRO A 203 -11.60 12.92 19.77
CA PRO A 203 -12.32 13.53 20.88
C PRO A 203 -13.69 14.13 20.50
N ALA A 204 -14.24 13.80 19.33
CA ALA A 204 -15.53 14.33 18.88
C ALA A 204 -16.24 13.41 17.86
N VAL A 205 -17.03 12.45 18.37
CA VAL A 205 -18.38 12.11 17.86
C VAL A 205 -19.30 11.89 19.05
#